data_AF-A0A1Q7QJW7-F1
#
_entry.id   AF-A0A1Q7QJW7-F1
#
_cell.length_a   1.000
_cell.length_b   1.000
_cell.length_c   1.000
_cell.angle_alpha   90.00
_cell.angle_beta   90.00
_cell.angle_gamma   90.00
#
_symmetry.space_group_name_H-M   'P 1'
#
loop_
_entity.id
_entity.type
_entity.pdbx_description
1 polymer ?
#
loop_
_entity_poly.entity_id
_entity_poly.type
_entity_poly.pdbx_seq_one_letter_code
_entity_poly.pdbx_strand_id
1 'polypeptide(L)'
;MKTCTECGETKPISAFHFKSKAMAKRKAGCRDCRNKYGRGHYRRNRPVYLEKAELRRGVVHALHRTRLLDHLKSNPCVDCGETDPVVLQFDHRDRAEKIGTVSRMAMEYSWGQVVAEIAKCDVRCGNCHRRRTAVQFGWTKLARLGTR
;
A
#
# COMPACT_ATOMS: atom_id res chain seq x y z
N MET A 1 -33.11 -18.87 -24.06
CA MET A 1 -32.27 -18.09 -24.99
C MET A 1 -32.54 -16.60 -24.81
N LYS A 2 -31.66 -15.70 -25.26
CA LYS A 2 -31.84 -14.25 -25.22
C LYS A 2 -31.05 -13.56 -26.34
N THR A 3 -31.64 -12.56 -26.97
CA THR A 3 -31.00 -11.76 -28.03
C THR A 3 -30.21 -10.61 -27.44
N CYS A 4 -28.95 -10.45 -27.88
CA CYS A 4 -28.09 -9.36 -27.47
C CYS A 4 -28.51 -8.04 -28.13
N THR A 5 -28.71 -6.98 -27.34
CA THR A 5 -29.06 -5.65 -27.88
C THR A 5 -27.88 -4.91 -28.52
N GLU A 6 -26.65 -5.43 -28.43
CA GLU A 6 -25.46 -4.81 -29.02
C GLU A 6 -25.01 -5.51 -30.32
N CYS A 7 -24.98 -6.84 -30.38
CA CYS A 7 -24.58 -7.59 -31.59
C CYS A 7 -25.73 -8.30 -32.33
N GLY A 8 -26.96 -8.28 -31.80
CA GLY A 8 -28.12 -8.93 -32.44
C GLY A 8 -28.16 -10.46 -32.34
N GLU A 9 -27.08 -11.12 -31.93
CA GLU A 9 -27.05 -12.59 -31.82
C GLU A 9 -27.92 -13.13 -30.67
N THR A 10 -28.59 -14.26 -30.91
CA THR A 10 -29.34 -15.01 -29.89
C THR A 10 -28.44 -16.02 -29.21
N LYS A 11 -28.19 -15.83 -27.91
CA LYS A 11 -27.26 -16.64 -27.10
C LYS A 11 -27.96 -17.27 -25.89
N PRO A 12 -27.36 -18.28 -25.23
CA PRO A 12 -27.83 -18.77 -23.94
C PRO A 12 -27.88 -17.66 -22.89
N ILE A 13 -28.82 -17.74 -21.94
CA ILE A 13 -28.98 -16.73 -20.86
C ILE A 13 -27.71 -16.60 -20.01
N SER A 14 -26.92 -17.68 -19.89
CA SER A 14 -25.61 -17.72 -19.21
C SER A 14 -24.56 -16.80 -19.85
N ALA A 15 -24.69 -16.50 -21.15
CA ALA A 15 -23.80 -15.59 -21.88
C ALA A 15 -24.02 -14.11 -21.50
N PHE A 16 -24.97 -13.80 -20.61
CA PHE A 16 -25.28 -12.43 -20.17
C PHE A 16 -24.89 -12.26 -18.70
N HIS A 17 -24.23 -11.16 -18.36
CA HIS A 17 -23.95 -10.84 -16.95
C HIS A 17 -25.24 -10.58 -16.17
N PHE A 18 -25.21 -10.86 -14.87
CA PHE A 18 -26.28 -10.43 -13.98
C PHE A 18 -26.32 -8.91 -13.87
N LYS A 19 -27.51 -8.33 -14.00
CA LYS A 19 -27.83 -6.98 -13.54
C LYS A 19 -28.19 -7.00 -12.05
N SER A 20 -28.93 -8.03 -11.62
CA SER A 20 -29.22 -8.31 -10.22
C SER A 20 -29.27 -9.81 -10.05
N LYS A 21 -28.46 -10.36 -9.14
CA LYS A 21 -28.48 -11.79 -8.81
C LYS A 21 -29.78 -12.15 -8.06
N ALA A 22 -30.20 -11.31 -7.11
CA ALA A 22 -31.40 -11.51 -6.29
C ALA A 22 -32.68 -11.63 -7.13
N MET A 23 -32.81 -10.84 -8.19
CA MET A 23 -33.96 -10.88 -9.09
C MET A 23 -33.75 -11.79 -10.32
N ALA A 24 -32.67 -12.58 -10.35
CA ALA A 24 -32.21 -13.33 -11.52
C ALA A 24 -32.12 -12.53 -12.84
N LYS A 25 -32.04 -11.20 -12.75
CA LYS A 25 -32.15 -10.29 -13.91
C LYS A 25 -30.82 -10.19 -14.63
N ARG A 26 -30.81 -10.47 -15.94
CA ARG A 26 -29.62 -10.34 -16.81
C ARG A 26 -29.54 -8.98 -17.49
N LYS A 27 -28.32 -8.58 -17.87
CA LYS A 27 -28.07 -7.40 -18.72
C LYS A 27 -28.59 -7.64 -20.15
N ALA A 28 -28.82 -6.55 -20.88
CA ALA A 28 -29.34 -6.59 -22.25
C ALA A 28 -28.27 -6.98 -23.29
N GLY A 29 -27.05 -6.50 -23.13
CA GLY A 29 -25.90 -6.92 -23.93
C GLY A 29 -25.23 -8.20 -23.41
N CYS A 30 -24.70 -9.02 -24.31
CA CYS A 30 -23.96 -10.24 -23.99
C CYS A 30 -22.58 -9.92 -23.39
N ARG A 31 -21.96 -10.91 -22.73
CA ARG A 31 -20.65 -10.80 -22.08
C ARG A 31 -19.56 -10.31 -23.03
N ASP A 32 -19.53 -10.80 -24.27
CA ASP A 32 -18.50 -10.43 -25.24
C ASP A 32 -18.57 -8.94 -25.62
N CYS A 33 -19.77 -8.47 -25.95
CA CYS A 33 -20.04 -7.06 -26.23
C CYS A 33 -19.70 -6.18 -25.03
N ARG A 34 -20.12 -6.57 -23.83
CA ARG A 34 -19.80 -5.83 -22.59
C ARG A 34 -18.30 -5.80 -22.30
N ASN A 35 -17.58 -6.89 -22.54
CA ASN A 35 -16.13 -6.96 -22.38
C ASN A 35 -15.40 -6.12 -23.43
N LYS A 36 -15.84 -6.14 -24.68
CA LYS A 36 -15.32 -5.28 -25.76
C LYS A 36 -15.53 -3.80 -25.43
N TYR A 37 -16.74 -3.44 -25.01
CA TYR A 37 -17.06 -2.09 -24.56
C TYR A 37 -16.18 -1.69 -23.36
N GLY A 38 -16.07 -2.55 -22.34
CA GLY A 38 -15.26 -2.28 -21.15
C GLY A 38 -13.79 -2.03 -21.48
N ARG A 39 -13.19 -2.86 -22.34
CA ARG A 39 -11.81 -2.68 -22.82
C ARG A 39 -11.64 -1.37 -23.60
N GLY A 40 -12.58 -1.05 -24.50
CA GLY A 40 -12.55 0.19 -25.28
C GLY A 40 -12.76 1.44 -24.43
N HIS A 41 -13.66 1.37 -23.45
CA HIS A 41 -13.89 2.44 -22.47
C HIS A 41 -12.65 2.67 -21.61
N TYR A 42 -12.05 1.60 -21.06
CA TYR A 42 -10.83 1.72 -20.27
C TYR A 42 -9.69 2.32 -21.10
N ARG A 43 -9.46 1.83 -22.32
CA ARG A 43 -8.39 2.36 -23.20
C ARG A 43 -8.56 3.86 -23.48
N ARG A 44 -9.77 4.32 -23.79
CA ARG A 44 -10.07 5.75 -24.07
C ARG A 44 -9.91 6.63 -22.83
N ASN A 45 -10.30 6.14 -21.65
CA ASN A 45 -10.25 6.91 -20.42
C ASN A 45 -8.96 6.71 -19.61
N ARG A 46 -8.08 5.78 -20.03
CA ARG A 46 -6.82 5.48 -19.35
C ARG A 46 -5.97 6.74 -19.11
N PRO A 47 -5.79 7.66 -20.08
CA PRO A 47 -5.03 8.89 -19.84
C PRO A 47 -5.63 9.73 -18.70
N VAL A 48 -6.95 9.92 -18.69
CA VAL A 48 -7.66 10.67 -17.64
C VAL A 48 -7.52 10.01 -16.26
N TYR A 49 -7.56 8.68 -16.20
CA TYR A 49 -7.35 7.96 -14.94
C TYR A 49 -5.92 8.10 -14.42
N LEU A 50 -4.93 8.07 -15.31
CA LEU A 50 -3.52 8.25 -14.93
C LEU A 50 -3.26 9.67 -14.45
N GLU A 51 -3.77 10.68 -15.16
CA GLU A 51 -3.67 12.09 -14.75
C GLU A 51 -4.30 12.31 -13.36
N LYS A 52 -5.52 11.82 -13.16
CA LYS A 52 -6.19 11.90 -11.84
C LYS A 52 -5.44 11.15 -10.76
N ALA A 53 -4.84 10.00 -11.07
CA ALA A 53 -4.04 9.24 -10.13
C ALA A 53 -2.76 10.00 -9.74
N GLU A 54 -2.11 10.66 -10.69
CA GLU A 54 -0.89 11.44 -10.45
C GLU A 54 -1.18 12.67 -9.59
N LEU A 55 -2.23 13.43 -9.91
CA LEU A 55 -2.67 14.58 -9.09
C LEU A 55 -2.97 14.16 -7.65
N ARG A 56 -3.57 12.99 -7.46
CA ARG A 56 -3.86 12.45 -6.11
C ARG A 56 -2.61 11.94 -5.40
N ARG A 57 -1.62 11.42 -6.14
CA ARG A 57 -0.40 10.84 -5.57
C ARG A 57 0.32 11.84 -4.66
N GLY A 58 0.51 13.07 -5.12
CA GLY A 58 1.15 14.14 -4.34
C GLY A 58 0.41 14.43 -3.02
N VAL A 59 -0.92 14.58 -3.10
CA VAL A 59 -1.77 14.84 -1.91
C VAL A 59 -1.70 13.69 -0.91
N VAL A 60 -1.80 12.46 -1.38
CA VAL A 60 -1.73 11.26 -0.53
C VAL A 60 -0.34 11.13 0.12
N HIS A 61 0.73 11.35 -0.64
CA HIS A 61 2.09 11.28 -0.11
C HIS A 61 2.35 12.35 0.95
N ALA A 62 1.89 13.58 0.72
CA ALA A 62 1.97 14.66 1.70
C ALA A 62 1.24 14.28 3.00
N LEU A 63 0.01 13.77 2.88
CA LEU A 63 -0.78 13.30 4.02
C LEU A 63 -0.08 12.18 4.79
N HIS A 64 0.47 11.18 4.10
CA HIS A 64 1.21 10.10 4.75
C HIS A 64 2.46 10.62 5.45
N ARG A 65 3.22 11.53 4.84
CA ARG A 65 4.40 12.16 5.48
C ARG A 65 4.03 12.88 6.76
N THR A 66 2.97 13.68 6.76
CA THR A 66 2.45 14.34 7.96
C THR A 66 2.13 13.32 9.05
N ARG A 67 1.38 12.27 8.72
CA ARG A 67 1.01 11.23 9.69
C ARG A 67 2.21 10.46 10.25
N LEU A 68 3.20 10.16 9.42
CA LEU A 68 4.45 9.54 9.88
C LEU A 68 5.20 10.47 10.84
N LEU A 69 5.31 11.75 10.51
CA LEU A 69 5.95 12.74 11.36
C LEU A 69 5.23 12.89 12.71
N ASP A 70 3.90 12.95 12.69
CA ASP A 70 3.09 13.04 13.93
C ASP A 70 3.26 11.80 14.81
N HIS A 71 3.38 10.62 14.19
CA HIS A 71 3.69 9.39 14.92
C HIS A 71 5.08 9.48 15.57
N LEU A 72 6.12 9.91 14.84
CA LEU A 72 7.47 10.05 15.41
C LEU A 72 7.53 11.09 16.53
N LYS A 73 6.83 12.22 16.40
CA LYS A 73 6.74 13.26 17.46
C LYS A 73 6.13 12.75 18.76
N SER A 74 5.20 11.79 18.66
CA SER A 74 4.46 11.27 19.82
C SER A 74 5.14 10.06 20.45
N ASN A 75 6.20 9.53 19.83
CA ASN A 75 6.83 8.27 20.23
C ASN A 75 8.36 8.49 20.29
N PRO A 76 8.93 8.81 21.47
CA PRO A 76 10.36 8.97 21.61
C PRO A 76 11.11 7.65 21.40
N CYS A 77 12.42 7.73 21.26
CA CYS A 77 13.30 6.56 21.16
C CYS A 77 13.10 5.63 22.38
N VAL A 78 12.72 4.39 22.12
CA VAL A 78 12.46 3.41 23.19
C VAL A 78 13.70 3.06 24.04
N ASP A 79 14.91 3.27 23.52
CA ASP A 79 16.14 2.91 24.22
C ASP A 79 16.75 4.07 25.02
N CYS A 80 16.61 5.31 24.55
CA CYS A 80 17.31 6.47 25.14
C CYS A 80 16.45 7.72 25.34
N GLY A 81 15.15 7.67 25.01
CA GLY A 81 14.21 8.77 25.24
C GLY A 81 14.34 9.97 24.30
N GLU A 82 15.22 9.92 23.28
CA GLU A 82 15.35 10.97 22.26
C GLU A 82 14.00 11.33 21.64
N THR A 83 13.69 12.62 21.53
CA THR A 83 12.41 13.14 21.06
C THR A 83 12.50 13.84 19.70
N ASP A 84 13.70 14.17 19.21
CA ASP A 84 13.86 14.86 17.93
C ASP A 84 13.44 13.96 16.75
N PRO A 85 12.30 14.23 16.08
CA PRO A 85 11.79 13.36 15.03
C PRO A 85 12.71 13.31 13.80
N VAL A 86 13.67 14.22 13.65
CA VAL A 86 14.66 14.20 12.56
C VAL A 86 15.58 12.99 12.67
N VAL A 87 15.92 12.57 13.89
CA VAL A 87 16.82 11.44 14.13
C VAL A 87 16.08 10.12 14.42
N LEU A 88 14.77 10.18 14.63
CA LEU A 88 13.93 9.01 14.90
C LEU A 88 13.64 8.20 13.64
N GLN A 89 13.63 6.88 13.81
CA GLN A 89 13.45 5.89 12.75
C GLN A 89 12.51 4.79 13.22
N PHE A 90 11.75 4.24 12.27
CA PHE A 90 11.00 3.00 12.47
C PHE A 90 11.94 1.82 12.38
N ASP A 91 12.15 1.13 13.50
CA ASP A 91 13.00 -0.05 13.60
C ASP A 91 12.16 -1.30 13.87
N HIS A 92 12.12 -2.21 12.90
CA HIS A 92 11.36 -3.45 13.01
C HIS A 92 11.85 -4.31 14.17
N ARG A 93 10.91 -4.77 15.02
CA ARG A 93 11.22 -5.69 16.13
C ARG A 93 11.81 -6.99 15.59
N ASP A 94 11.10 -7.63 14.67
CA ASP A 94 11.61 -8.73 13.85
C ASP A 94 11.74 -8.28 12.38
N ARG A 95 12.94 -8.45 11.83
CA ARG A 95 13.23 -8.10 10.43
C ARG A 95 12.67 -9.12 9.44
N ALA A 96 12.37 -10.35 9.86
CA ALA A 96 11.77 -11.37 9.01
C ALA A 96 10.28 -11.10 8.73
N GLU A 97 9.60 -10.37 9.60
CA GLU A 97 8.16 -10.10 9.50
C GLU A 97 7.81 -8.83 8.70
N LYS A 98 8.83 -8.07 8.29
CA LYS A 98 8.62 -6.81 7.57
C LYS A 98 8.21 -7.05 6.12
N ILE A 99 7.24 -6.26 5.66
CA ILE A 99 6.90 -6.20 4.23
C ILE A 99 7.85 -5.23 3.51
N GLY A 100 8.30 -4.18 4.20
CA GLY A 100 9.18 -3.17 3.64
C GLY A 100 9.57 -2.09 4.65
N THR A 101 10.33 -1.09 4.21
CA THR A 101 10.60 0.09 5.06
C THR A 101 9.37 0.98 5.10
N VAL A 102 8.99 1.46 6.29
CA VAL A 102 7.77 2.28 6.48
C VAL A 102 7.77 3.51 5.55
N SER A 103 8.90 4.21 5.43
CA SER A 103 9.01 5.40 4.58
C SER A 103 8.79 5.09 3.09
N ARG A 104 9.22 3.91 2.61
CA ARG A 104 8.94 3.47 1.24
C ARG A 104 7.48 3.06 1.10
N MET A 105 6.96 2.32 2.08
CA MET A 105 5.57 1.87 2.05
C MET A 105 4.59 3.04 2.00
N ALA A 106 4.90 4.14 2.67
CA ALA A 106 4.09 5.36 2.61
C ALA A 106 3.95 5.98 1.21
N MET A 107 4.81 5.62 0.26
CA MET A 107 4.74 6.08 -1.14
C MET A 107 4.05 5.08 -2.08
N GLU A 108 3.97 3.80 -1.69
CA GLU A 108 3.56 2.71 -2.58
C GLU A 108 2.25 2.03 -2.14
N TYR A 109 1.92 2.10 -0.85
CA TYR A 109 0.85 1.32 -0.23
C TYR A 109 -0.24 2.20 0.37
N SER A 110 -1.39 1.58 0.62
CA SER A 110 -2.48 2.24 1.34
C SER A 110 -2.10 2.55 2.78
N TRP A 111 -2.68 3.60 3.36
CA TRP A 111 -2.41 3.98 4.75
C TRP A 111 -2.64 2.84 5.74
N GLY A 112 -3.69 2.02 5.54
CA GLY A 112 -3.96 0.87 6.40
C GLY A 112 -2.83 -0.16 6.43
N GLN A 113 -2.19 -0.42 5.28
CA GLN A 113 -1.03 -1.29 5.20
C GLN A 113 0.21 -0.67 5.86
N VAL A 114 0.38 0.65 5.73
CA VAL A 114 1.48 1.38 6.40
C VAL A 114 1.31 1.32 7.92
N VAL A 115 0.10 1.53 8.43
CA VAL A 115 -0.20 1.42 9.87
C VAL A 115 0.05 0.02 10.38
N ALA A 116 -0.37 -1.01 9.63
CA ALA A 116 -0.10 -2.40 10.00
C ALA A 116 1.41 -2.70 10.04
N GLU A 117 2.21 -2.06 9.19
CA GLU A 117 3.66 -2.20 9.23
C GLU A 117 4.30 -1.43 10.39
N ILE A 118 3.86 -0.19 10.64
CA ILE A 118 4.29 0.61 11.80
C ILE A 118 4.04 -0.16 13.10
N ALA A 119 2.92 -0.87 13.19
CA ALA A 119 2.59 -1.67 14.35
C ALA A 119 3.61 -2.78 14.65
N LYS A 120 4.52 -3.13 13.73
CA LYS A 120 5.62 -4.09 13.92
C LYS A 120 6.96 -3.44 14.29
N CYS A 121 7.01 -2.11 14.29
CA CYS A 121 8.21 -1.32 14.56
C CYS A 121 8.19 -0.76 15.98
N ASP A 122 9.38 -0.54 16.53
CA ASP A 122 9.59 0.42 17.60
C ASP A 122 10.15 1.72 17.01
N VAL A 123 9.97 2.84 17.69
CA VAL A 123 10.65 4.09 17.34
C VAL A 123 12.00 4.14 18.06
N ARG A 124 13.08 4.28 17.29
CA ARG A 124 14.46 4.41 17.81
C ARG A 124 15.21 5.53 17.11
N CYS A 125 16.09 6.23 17.82
CA CYS A 125 16.98 7.18 17.18
C CYS A 125 18.04 6.45 16.34
N GLY A 126 18.60 7.12 15.34
CA GLY A 126 19.57 6.53 14.41
C GLY A 126 20.81 5.92 15.10
N ASN A 127 21.25 6.50 16.22
CA ASN A 127 22.37 5.96 17.00
C ASN A 127 22.02 4.64 17.68
N CYS A 128 20.88 4.58 18.39
CA CYS A 128 20.41 3.37 19.06
C CYS A 128 20.05 2.27 18.06
N HIS A 129 19.39 2.61 16.95
CA HIS A 129 19.11 1.67 15.87
C HIS A 129 20.40 1.08 15.26
N ARG A 130 21.44 1.90 15.05
CA ARG A 130 22.72 1.43 14.51
C ARG A 130 23.49 0.56 15.50
N ARG A 131 23.43 0.86 16.80
CA ARG A 131 23.97 0.00 17.87
C ARG A 131 23.25 -1.35 17.92
N ARG A 132 21.91 -1.35 17.92
CA ARG A 132 21.11 -2.59 17.87
C ARG A 132 21.45 -3.44 16.66
N THR A 133 21.54 -2.82 15.48
CA THR A 133 21.96 -3.50 14.25
C THR A 133 23.37 -4.08 14.39
N ALA A 134 24.32 -3.33 14.97
CA ALA A 134 25.67 -3.82 15.17
C ALA A 134 25.73 -5.08 16.05
N VAL A 135 24.90 -5.14 17.10
CA VAL A 135 24.75 -6.33 17.96
C VAL A 135 24.11 -7.48 17.19
N GLN A 136 23.00 -7.24 16.50
CA GLN A 136 22.26 -8.27 15.75
C GLN A 136 23.10 -8.97 14.68
N PHE A 137 23.98 -8.22 14.00
CA PHE A 137 24.80 -8.73 12.90
C PHE A 137 26.26 -8.97 13.29
N GLY A 138 26.60 -8.90 14.59
CA GLY A 138 27.96 -9.18 15.07
C GLY A 138 29.04 -8.33 14.39
N TRP A 139 28.83 -7.01 14.28
CA TRP A 139 29.78 -6.16 13.55
C TRP A 139 31.17 -6.21 14.15
N THR A 140 32.20 -6.32 13.29
CA THR A 140 33.61 -6.46 13.71
C THR A 140 34.10 -5.31 14.58
N LYS A 141 33.61 -4.08 14.36
CA LYS A 141 33.91 -2.92 15.21
C LYS A 141 33.47 -3.14 16.66
N LEU A 142 32.32 -3.80 16.88
CA LEU A 142 31.82 -4.13 18.21
C LEU A 142 32.71 -5.21 18.86
N ALA A 143 33.04 -6.27 18.11
CA ALA A 143 33.90 -7.35 18.60
C ALA A 143 35.30 -6.87 18.99
N ARG A 144 35.86 -5.91 18.25
CA ARG A 144 37.19 -5.33 18.50
C ARG A 144 37.23 -4.33 19.66
N LEU A 145 36.11 -3.76 20.06
CA LEU A 145 36.07 -2.80 21.16
C LEU A 145 36.12 -3.48 22.54
N GLY A 146 36.00 -4.82 22.60
CA GLY A 146 35.91 -5.56 23.84
C GLY A 146 34.63 -5.17 24.56
N THR A 147 33.62 -6.02 24.52
CA THR A 147 32.41 -5.86 25.34
C THR A 147 32.81 -5.60 26.79
N ARG A 148 32.45 -4.42 27.32
CA ARG A 148 32.06 -4.31 28.73
C ARG A 148 30.62 -4.78 28.86
#